data_AF-A0A520MY81-F1
#
_entry.id   AF-A0A520MY81-F1
#
_cell.length_a   1.000
_cell.length_b   1.000
_cell.length_c   1.000
_cell.angle_alpha   90.00
_cell.angle_beta   90.00
_cell.angle_gamma   90.00
#
_symmetry.space_group_name_H-M   'P 1'
#
loop_
_entity.id
_entity.type
_entity.pdbx_description
1 polymer ?
#
loop_
_entity_poly.entity_id
_entity_poly.type
_entity_poly.pdbx_seq_one_letter_code
_entity_poly.pdbx_strand_id
1 'polypeptide(L)'
;SIWFNKHTEEGEKIVELAIISAQARVKASSTVERKKTFKGPALPGKLSDCNSEDLNKTELFLVEGDSAGGSAKQARERSFQAIMPLRGKILNTWDLESSEIIKSQEIKNLSTAIGVLPGNADVSSLRYGKICILADADSDGLHIATLLCALFLRHFKPLVNDGRIFIAMPPLYRVDCGKEVLYALDELQKDKIVKDFKNKKGKAKINIQRFKGLGEMNPSQLRETVMDPESRQLVRLSISATDNANAMMDLLLSKKNAPARKEWLEKKGSLVRI
;
A
#
# COMPACT_ATOMS: atom_id res chain seq x y z
N SER A 1 -34.76 26.12 -20.16
CA SER A 1 -36.20 26.03 -19.80
C SER A 1 -37.03 25.39 -20.92
N ILE A 2 -36.95 25.83 -22.18
CA ILE A 2 -37.79 25.27 -23.27
C ILE A 2 -37.50 23.78 -23.57
N TRP A 3 -36.26 23.33 -23.40
CA TRP A 3 -35.87 21.94 -23.72
C TRP A 3 -36.48 20.90 -22.77
N PHE A 4 -36.42 21.14 -21.46
CA PHE A 4 -37.01 20.26 -20.44
C PHE A 4 -38.54 20.20 -20.53
N ASN A 5 -39.18 21.28 -20.99
CA ASN A 5 -40.63 21.29 -21.22
C ASN A 5 -41.05 20.39 -22.40
N LYS A 6 -40.13 20.05 -23.31
CA LYS A 6 -40.37 19.15 -24.45
C LYS A 6 -39.93 17.71 -24.20
N HIS A 7 -38.98 17.50 -23.30
CA HIS A 7 -38.38 16.19 -23.00
C HIS A 7 -38.53 15.90 -21.50
N THR A 8 -39.77 15.69 -21.07
CA THR A 8 -40.12 15.53 -19.65
C THR A 8 -39.55 14.24 -19.06
N GLU A 9 -39.58 13.13 -19.79
CA GLU A 9 -39.03 11.84 -19.32
C GLU A 9 -37.50 11.87 -19.12
N GLU A 10 -36.78 12.54 -20.02
CA GLU A 10 -35.32 12.72 -19.90
C GLU A 10 -34.98 13.69 -18.78
N GLY A 11 -35.81 14.72 -18.60
CA GLY A 11 -35.74 15.65 -17.49
C GLY A 11 -35.89 14.97 -16.14
N GLU A 12 -36.87 14.08 -15.99
CA GLU A 12 -37.09 13.30 -14.77
C GLU A 12 -35.88 12.45 -14.41
N LYS A 13 -35.27 11.75 -15.37
CA LYS A 13 -34.05 10.95 -15.14
C LYS A 13 -32.87 11.80 -14.68
N ILE A 14 -32.69 12.98 -15.25
CA ILE A 14 -31.62 13.91 -14.86
C ILE A 14 -31.86 14.46 -13.45
N VAL A 15 -33.10 14.82 -13.14
CA VAL A 15 -33.49 15.28 -11.80
C VAL A 15 -33.30 14.17 -10.78
N GLU A 16 -33.65 12.93 -11.10
CA GLU A 16 -33.47 11.78 -10.22
C GLU A 16 -31.98 11.54 -9.90
N LEU A 17 -31.09 11.60 -10.90
CA LEU A 17 -29.64 11.55 -10.71
C LEU A 17 -29.13 12.69 -9.81
N ALA A 18 -29.65 13.90 -9.99
CA ALA A 18 -29.28 15.05 -9.17
C ALA A 18 -29.76 14.91 -7.72
N ILE A 19 -30.97 14.37 -7.51
CA ILE A 19 -31.54 14.08 -6.19
C ILE A 19 -30.73 12.99 -5.49
N ILE A 20 -30.43 11.88 -6.16
CA ILE A 20 -29.61 10.79 -5.61
C ILE A 20 -28.24 11.33 -5.19
N SER A 21 -27.60 12.15 -6.03
CA SER A 21 -26.31 12.78 -5.72
C SER A 21 -26.39 13.76 -4.55
N ALA A 22 -27.48 14.54 -4.46
CA ALA A 22 -27.71 15.44 -3.33
C ALA A 22 -27.94 14.68 -2.02
N GLN A 23 -28.76 13.63 -2.04
CA GLN A 23 -29.01 12.78 -0.88
C GLN A 23 -27.75 12.04 -0.43
N ALA A 24 -26.89 11.59 -1.36
CA ALA A 24 -25.59 11.00 -1.04
C ALA A 24 -24.68 12.01 -0.31
N ARG A 25 -24.63 13.27 -0.76
CA ARG A 25 -23.89 14.35 -0.08
C ARG A 25 -24.44 14.63 1.32
N VAL A 26 -25.77 14.72 1.47
CA VAL A 26 -26.41 14.93 2.76
C VAL A 26 -26.13 13.77 3.71
N LYS A 27 -26.24 12.51 3.25
CA LYS A 27 -25.91 11.34 4.06
C LYS A 27 -24.45 11.34 4.50
N ALA A 28 -23.52 11.60 3.58
CA ALA A 28 -22.10 11.73 3.89
C ALA A 28 -21.83 12.83 4.94
N SER A 29 -22.55 13.95 4.88
CA SER A 29 -22.48 15.04 5.87
C SER A 29 -23.19 14.73 7.20
N SER A 30 -24.18 13.85 7.21
CA SER A 30 -24.91 13.46 8.43
C SER A 30 -24.19 12.39 9.26
N THR A 31 -23.28 11.64 8.63
CA THR A 31 -22.23 10.85 9.30
C THR A 31 -21.08 11.73 9.80
N VAL A 32 -21.37 12.95 10.25
CA VAL A 32 -20.41 13.75 11.03
C VAL A 32 -20.59 13.36 12.50
N GLU A 33 -19.55 12.74 13.04
CA GLU A 33 -19.45 12.34 14.44
C GLU A 33 -19.81 13.51 15.36
N ARG A 34 -20.72 13.25 16.32
CA ARG A 34 -21.06 14.18 17.39
C ARG A 34 -19.77 14.62 18.07
N LYS A 35 -19.45 15.92 17.99
CA LYS A 35 -18.35 16.57 18.72
C LYS A 35 -18.49 16.27 20.22
N LYS A 36 -17.70 15.31 20.71
CA LYS A 36 -17.28 15.25 22.11
C LYS A 36 -15.88 15.85 22.18
N THR A 37 -15.77 16.89 22.99
CA THR A 37 -14.53 17.60 23.29
C THR A 37 -13.60 16.71 24.12
N PHE A 38 -12.87 15.76 23.49
CA PHE A 38 -11.58 15.24 23.97
C PHE A 38 -10.89 14.33 22.92
N LYS A 39 -9.66 14.70 22.53
CA LYS A 39 -8.58 13.89 21.90
C LYS A 39 -8.95 12.81 20.88
N GLY A 40 -9.17 13.21 19.62
CA GLY A 40 -9.05 12.38 18.41
C GLY A 40 -9.93 11.10 18.36
N PRO A 41 -10.14 10.51 17.18
CA PRO A 41 -10.69 9.16 17.12
C PRO A 41 -9.73 8.20 17.84
N ALA A 42 -10.28 7.25 18.60
CA ALA A 42 -9.47 6.19 19.20
C ALA A 42 -8.70 5.48 18.09
N LEU A 43 -7.37 5.57 18.14
CA LEU A 43 -6.53 4.91 17.15
C LEU A 43 -6.78 3.40 17.20
N PRO A 44 -6.72 2.71 16.04
CA PRO A 44 -6.89 1.27 16.02
C PRO A 44 -5.90 0.61 16.98
N GLY A 45 -6.36 -0.29 17.86
CA GLY A 45 -5.48 -0.92 18.85
C GLY A 45 -4.30 -1.72 18.26
N LYS A 46 -4.35 -2.03 16.96
CA LYS A 46 -3.26 -2.66 16.21
C LYS A 46 -2.17 -1.68 15.76
N LEU A 47 -2.49 -0.39 15.65
CA LEU A 47 -1.55 0.63 15.22
C LEU A 47 -0.52 0.87 16.32
N SER A 48 0.75 0.63 15.99
CA SER A 48 1.86 1.12 16.79
C SER A 48 2.26 2.47 16.23
N ASP A 49 1.87 3.55 16.90
CA ASP A 49 2.07 4.92 16.40
C ASP A 49 3.51 5.44 16.60
N CYS A 50 3.85 6.55 15.94
CA CYS A 50 5.08 7.32 16.15
C CYS A 50 4.84 8.58 16.99
N ASN A 51 5.91 9.21 17.48
CA ASN A 51 5.82 10.38 18.35
C ASN A 51 5.73 11.72 17.58
N SER A 52 6.21 11.76 16.34
CA SER A 52 6.21 12.96 15.50
C SER A 52 4.85 13.16 14.82
N GLU A 53 4.47 14.43 14.63
CA GLU A 53 3.31 14.85 13.84
C GLU A 53 3.71 15.54 12.51
N ASP A 54 5.02 15.76 12.29
CA ASP A 54 5.54 16.39 11.07
C ASP A 54 5.40 15.47 9.84
N LEU A 55 4.49 15.83 8.93
CA LEU A 55 4.23 15.11 7.68
C LEU A 55 5.44 14.99 6.75
N ASN A 56 6.51 15.77 6.93
CA ASN A 56 7.71 15.58 6.12
C ASN A 56 8.57 14.40 6.59
N LYS A 57 8.35 13.98 7.85
CA LYS A 57 9.14 12.95 8.51
C LYS A 57 8.34 11.69 8.79
N THR A 58 7.04 11.81 9.04
CA THR A 58 6.22 10.68 9.51
C THR A 58 5.97 9.66 8.40
N GLU A 59 6.10 8.38 8.77
CA GLU A 59 5.97 7.25 7.85
C GLU A 59 5.10 6.17 8.48
N LEU A 60 4.17 5.62 7.72
CA LEU A 60 3.35 4.48 8.11
C LEU A 60 3.73 3.26 7.30
N PHE A 61 4.17 2.19 7.95
CA PHE A 61 4.39 0.89 7.31
C PHE A 61 3.19 -0.01 7.51
N LEU A 62 2.59 -0.43 6.39
CA LEU A 62 1.56 -1.47 6.34
C LEU A 62 2.26 -2.81 6.18
N VAL A 63 2.16 -3.68 7.17
CA VAL A 63 2.90 -4.94 7.23
C VAL A 63 1.96 -6.12 7.19
N GLU A 64 2.32 -7.16 6.45
CA GLU A 64 1.55 -8.40 6.41
C GLU A 64 1.73 -9.23 7.70
N GLY A 65 0.63 -9.45 8.41
CA GLY A 65 0.57 -10.34 9.56
C GLY A 65 1.17 -9.79 10.86
N ASP A 66 0.80 -10.43 11.96
CA ASP A 66 1.26 -10.04 13.30
C ASP A 66 2.75 -10.40 13.52
N SER A 67 3.26 -11.41 12.82
CA SER A 67 4.67 -11.85 12.91
C SER A 67 5.63 -10.80 12.38
N ALA A 68 5.51 -10.43 11.10
CA ALA A 68 6.31 -9.37 10.52
C ALA A 68 6.01 -8.02 11.18
N GLY A 69 4.77 -7.79 11.63
CA GLY A 69 4.41 -6.63 12.45
C GLY A 69 5.20 -6.52 13.76
N GLY A 70 5.48 -7.65 14.42
CA GLY A 70 6.31 -7.72 15.63
C GLY A 70 7.76 -7.33 15.37
N SER A 71 8.37 -7.92 14.33
CA SER A 71 9.74 -7.58 13.90
C SER A 71 9.84 -6.13 13.46
N ALA A 72 8.89 -5.65 12.66
CA ALA A 72 8.79 -4.27 12.22
C ALA A 72 8.66 -3.29 13.38
N LYS A 73 7.86 -3.61 14.41
CA LYS A 73 7.72 -2.79 15.62
C LYS A 73 9.02 -2.64 16.40
N GLN A 74 9.88 -3.66 16.39
CA GLN A 74 11.19 -3.63 17.04
C GLN A 74 12.24 -2.92 16.18
N ALA A 75 12.17 -3.10 14.85
CA ALA A 75 13.08 -2.51 13.88
C ALA A 75 12.84 -1.01 13.65
N ARG A 76 11.62 -0.51 13.83
CA ARG A 76 11.28 0.88 13.52
C ARG A 76 12.04 1.90 14.37
N GLU A 77 12.15 3.10 13.84
CA GLU A 77 12.50 4.30 14.59
C GLU A 77 11.23 4.95 15.15
N ARG A 78 11.03 4.87 16.47
CA ARG A 78 9.76 5.24 17.14
C ARG A 78 9.44 6.73 17.02
N SER A 79 10.45 7.56 16.78
CA SER A 79 10.26 9.00 16.63
C SER A 79 9.39 9.35 15.41
N PHE A 80 9.56 8.68 14.27
CA PHE A 80 8.84 9.04 13.02
C PHE A 80 8.18 7.88 12.27
N GLN A 81 8.40 6.61 12.66
CA GLN A 81 7.85 5.45 11.95
C GLN A 81 6.73 4.77 12.74
N ALA A 82 5.54 4.72 12.16
CA ALA A 82 4.39 3.96 12.64
C ALA A 82 4.27 2.62 11.91
N ILE A 83 3.78 1.60 12.61
CA ILE A 83 3.58 0.25 12.07
C ILE A 83 2.12 -0.14 12.25
N MET A 84 1.48 -0.59 11.17
CA MET A 84 0.15 -1.14 11.19
C MET A 84 0.15 -2.55 10.57
N PRO A 85 0.05 -3.61 11.38
CA PRO A 85 -0.09 -4.97 10.88
C PRO A 85 -1.50 -5.18 10.32
N LEU A 86 -1.57 -5.81 9.15
CA LEU A 86 -2.78 -6.21 8.46
C LEU A 86 -3.00 -7.71 8.67
N ARG A 87 -4.22 -8.12 9.01
CA ARG A 87 -4.53 -9.55 9.20
C ARG A 87 -5.23 -10.13 7.99
N GLY A 88 -4.61 -11.14 7.41
CA GLY A 88 -5.15 -11.86 6.26
C GLY A 88 -5.20 -11.02 4.98
N LYS A 89 -5.87 -11.55 3.96
CA LYS A 89 -6.02 -10.87 2.67
C LYS A 89 -7.06 -9.76 2.80
N ILE A 90 -6.68 -8.57 2.37
CA ILE A 90 -7.60 -7.43 2.31
C ILE A 90 -8.73 -7.74 1.33
N LEU A 91 -9.93 -7.23 1.63
CA LEU A 91 -11.06 -7.32 0.72
C LEU A 91 -10.71 -6.67 -0.63
N ASN A 92 -10.94 -7.38 -1.73
CA ASN A 92 -10.87 -6.75 -3.05
C ASN A 92 -11.95 -5.66 -3.15
N THR A 93 -11.50 -4.41 -3.26
CA THR A 93 -12.34 -3.21 -3.25
C THR A 93 -12.66 -2.66 -4.63
N TRP A 94 -12.07 -3.22 -5.70
CA TRP A 94 -12.10 -2.60 -7.03
C TRP A 94 -13.51 -2.34 -7.57
N ASP A 95 -14.41 -3.33 -7.43
CA ASP A 95 -15.81 -3.26 -7.88
C ASP A 95 -16.76 -2.65 -6.83
N LEU A 96 -16.27 -2.27 -5.65
CA LEU A 96 -17.10 -1.81 -4.54
C LEU A 96 -17.08 -0.28 -4.42
N GLU A 97 -18.16 0.27 -3.88
CA GLU A 97 -18.24 1.71 -3.59
C GLU A 97 -17.56 2.05 -2.25
N SER A 98 -17.06 3.29 -2.13
CA SER A 98 -16.36 3.76 -0.91
C SER A 98 -17.19 3.58 0.38
N SER A 99 -18.53 3.71 0.29
CA SER A 99 -19.46 3.50 1.40
C SER A 99 -19.63 2.04 1.83
N GLU A 100 -19.30 1.08 0.96
CA GLU A 100 -19.40 -0.34 1.25
C GLU A 100 -18.12 -0.87 1.89
N ILE A 101 -16.97 -0.42 1.38
CA ILE A 101 -15.66 -0.88 1.85
C ILE A 101 -15.36 -0.45 3.28
N ILE A 102 -15.91 0.69 3.73
CA ILE A 102 -15.71 1.20 5.10
C ILE A 102 -16.39 0.30 6.16
N LYS A 103 -17.31 -0.58 5.74
CA LYS A 103 -17.91 -1.61 6.62
C LYS A 103 -16.88 -2.66 7.03
N SER A 104 -15.81 -2.85 6.24
CA SER A 104 -14.70 -3.72 6.60
C SER A 104 -13.88 -3.10 7.73
N GLN A 105 -13.69 -3.84 8.82
CA GLN A 105 -12.94 -3.36 9.98
C GLN A 105 -11.48 -3.03 9.64
N GLU A 106 -10.83 -3.79 8.75
CA GLU A 106 -9.44 -3.54 8.35
C GLU A 106 -9.31 -2.21 7.57
N ILE A 107 -10.24 -1.94 6.65
CA ILE A 107 -10.26 -0.69 5.87
C ILE A 107 -10.65 0.50 6.76
N LYS A 108 -11.61 0.31 7.66
CA LYS A 108 -11.97 1.31 8.67
C LYS A 108 -10.76 1.66 9.54
N ASN A 109 -10.05 0.66 10.06
CA ASN A 109 -8.84 0.86 10.83
C ASN A 109 -7.76 1.60 10.02
N LEU A 110 -7.57 1.22 8.76
CA LEU A 110 -6.58 1.85 7.88
C LEU A 110 -6.92 3.32 7.64
N SER A 111 -8.18 3.61 7.31
CA SER A 111 -8.70 4.96 7.14
C SER A 111 -8.53 5.81 8.40
N THR A 112 -8.84 5.26 9.57
CA THR A 112 -8.62 5.95 10.87
C THR A 112 -7.14 6.18 11.16
N ALA A 113 -6.27 5.22 10.85
CA ALA A 113 -4.82 5.36 11.03
C ALA A 113 -4.27 6.47 10.14
N ILE A 114 -4.63 6.48 8.85
CA ILE A 114 -4.19 7.49 7.87
C ILE A 114 -4.79 8.87 8.16
N GLY A 115 -6.02 8.93 8.67
CA GLY A 115 -6.76 10.17 8.90
C GLY A 115 -7.52 10.67 7.66
N VAL A 116 -7.73 9.81 6.65
CA VAL A 116 -8.43 10.14 5.40
C VAL A 116 -9.53 9.11 5.17
N LEU A 117 -10.72 9.56 4.78
CA LEU A 117 -11.85 8.68 4.45
C LEU A 117 -11.76 8.20 2.98
N PRO A 118 -12.14 6.94 2.68
CA PRO A 118 -12.15 6.46 1.30
C PRO A 118 -13.11 7.27 0.42
N GLY A 119 -12.65 7.68 -0.76
CA GLY A 119 -13.38 8.50 -1.72
C GLY A 119 -13.40 10.00 -1.41
N ASN A 120 -12.82 10.44 -0.29
CA ASN A 120 -12.72 11.86 0.02
C ASN A 120 -11.53 12.50 -0.72
N ALA A 121 -11.75 13.68 -1.27
CA ALA A 121 -10.70 14.49 -1.91
C ALA A 121 -9.87 15.27 -0.87
N ASP A 122 -10.45 15.56 0.30
CA ASP A 122 -9.76 16.28 1.36
C ASP A 122 -8.78 15.36 2.12
N VAL A 123 -7.52 15.77 2.14
CA VAL A 123 -6.41 15.09 2.82
C VAL A 123 -5.82 15.95 3.96
N SER A 124 -6.51 17.00 4.38
CA SER A 124 -6.03 17.93 5.42
C SER A 124 -5.77 17.27 6.79
N SER A 125 -6.51 16.20 7.10
CA SER A 125 -6.37 15.40 8.34
C SER A 125 -5.39 14.23 8.21
N LEU A 126 -4.58 14.20 7.15
CA LEU A 126 -3.55 13.18 6.94
C LEU A 126 -2.55 13.18 8.11
N ARG A 127 -2.19 11.99 8.59
CA ARG A 127 -1.29 11.80 9.74
C ARG A 127 0.14 11.43 9.37
N TYR A 128 0.33 10.81 8.20
CA TYR A 128 1.62 10.29 7.76
C TYR A 128 2.01 10.86 6.40
N GLY A 129 3.25 11.34 6.30
CA GLY A 129 3.84 11.84 5.06
C GLY A 129 3.95 10.79 3.98
N LYS A 130 4.44 9.62 4.39
CA LYS A 130 4.64 8.45 3.53
C LYS A 130 3.88 7.26 4.06
N ILE A 131 3.24 6.53 3.17
CA ILE A 131 2.58 5.26 3.46
C ILE A 131 3.32 4.19 2.67
N CYS A 132 4.05 3.33 3.37
CA CYS A 132 4.89 2.29 2.81
C CYS A 132 4.19 0.94 2.94
N ILE A 133 3.90 0.29 1.82
CA ILE A 133 3.43 -1.09 1.76
C ILE A 133 4.65 -1.99 1.88
N LEU A 134 4.72 -2.76 2.97
CA LEU A 134 5.77 -3.73 3.22
C LEU A 134 5.15 -5.13 3.19
N ALA A 135 5.32 -5.80 2.07
CA ALA A 135 4.81 -7.14 1.81
C ALA A 135 5.96 -8.10 1.49
N ASP A 136 5.75 -9.39 1.74
CA ASP A 136 6.72 -10.42 1.39
C ASP A 136 6.86 -10.56 -0.13
N ALA A 137 8.03 -11.03 -0.57
CA ALA A 137 8.31 -11.30 -1.99
C ALA A 137 7.69 -12.64 -2.46
N ASP A 138 6.79 -13.22 -1.68
CA ASP A 138 6.07 -14.44 -2.01
C ASP A 138 4.73 -14.15 -2.73
N SER A 139 4.01 -15.21 -3.11
CA SER A 139 2.75 -15.06 -3.83
C SER A 139 1.65 -14.34 -3.03
N ASP A 140 1.66 -14.47 -1.70
CA ASP A 140 0.64 -13.88 -0.84
C ASP A 140 0.92 -12.40 -0.59
N GLY A 141 2.17 -12.03 -0.35
CA GLY A 141 2.62 -10.65 -0.23
C GLY A 141 2.42 -9.86 -1.52
N LEU A 142 2.75 -10.44 -2.68
CA LEU A 142 2.47 -9.82 -3.98
C LEU A 142 0.95 -9.62 -4.22
N HIS A 143 0.13 -10.56 -3.76
CA HIS A 143 -1.32 -10.43 -3.84
C HIS A 143 -1.85 -9.32 -2.93
N ILE A 144 -1.38 -9.24 -1.68
CA ILE A 144 -1.76 -8.16 -0.74
C ILE A 144 -1.30 -6.81 -1.26
N ALA A 145 -0.08 -6.71 -1.79
CA ALA A 145 0.43 -5.49 -2.41
C ALA A 145 -0.47 -5.04 -3.56
N THR A 146 -0.92 -5.97 -4.41
CA THR A 146 -1.85 -5.68 -5.52
C THR A 146 -3.19 -5.14 -5.01
N LEU A 147 -3.76 -5.76 -3.97
CA LEU A 147 -5.02 -5.34 -3.36
C LEU A 147 -4.92 -3.95 -2.71
N LEU A 148 -3.81 -3.66 -2.03
CA LEU A 148 -3.54 -2.35 -1.46
C LEU A 148 -3.35 -1.30 -2.55
N CYS A 149 -2.60 -1.61 -3.61
CA CYS A 149 -2.44 -0.70 -4.75
C CYS A 149 -3.81 -0.34 -5.37
N ALA A 150 -4.68 -1.32 -5.54
CA ALA A 150 -6.03 -1.11 -6.04
C ALA A 150 -6.87 -0.25 -5.09
N LEU A 151 -6.81 -0.51 -3.78
CA LEU A 151 -7.48 0.29 -2.76
C LEU A 151 -7.03 1.76 -2.81
N PHE A 152 -5.71 2.00 -2.86
CA PHE A 152 -5.17 3.36 -2.92
C PHE A 152 -5.51 4.07 -4.24
N LEU A 153 -5.40 3.36 -5.37
CA LEU A 153 -5.73 3.92 -6.69
C LEU A 153 -7.21 4.31 -6.80
N ARG A 154 -8.12 3.44 -6.33
CA ARG A 154 -9.56 3.62 -6.48
C ARG A 154 -10.13 4.59 -5.44
N HIS A 155 -9.76 4.42 -4.17
CA HIS A 155 -10.43 5.09 -3.05
C HIS A 155 -9.58 6.14 -2.35
N PHE A 156 -8.26 6.14 -2.50
CA PHE A 156 -7.36 7.14 -1.91
C PHE A 156 -6.53 7.84 -2.98
N LYS A 157 -7.11 8.04 -4.16
CA LYS A 157 -6.46 8.60 -5.34
C LYS A 157 -5.66 9.90 -5.07
N PRO A 158 -6.14 10.85 -4.23
CA PRO A 158 -5.34 12.02 -3.87
C PRO A 158 -3.97 11.67 -3.27
N LEU A 159 -3.87 10.64 -2.43
CA LEU A 159 -2.61 10.23 -1.82
C LEU A 159 -1.63 9.66 -2.84
N VAL A 160 -2.14 8.98 -3.87
CA VAL A 160 -1.31 8.46 -4.96
C VAL A 160 -0.82 9.62 -5.85
N ASN A 161 -1.69 10.57 -6.16
CA ASN A 161 -1.34 11.76 -6.94
C ASN A 161 -0.31 12.64 -6.23
N ASP A 162 -0.43 12.80 -4.91
CA ASP A 162 0.55 13.51 -4.07
C ASP A 162 1.88 12.76 -3.92
N GLY A 163 1.99 11.53 -4.46
CA GLY A 163 3.21 10.73 -4.38
C GLY A 163 3.53 10.24 -2.96
N ARG A 164 2.50 10.01 -2.13
CA ARG A 164 2.64 9.62 -0.72
C ARG A 164 2.62 8.12 -0.49
N ILE A 165 2.28 7.32 -1.50
CA ILE A 165 2.23 5.86 -1.41
C ILE A 165 3.51 5.25 -1.98
N PHE A 166 4.12 4.35 -1.22
CA PHE A 166 5.37 3.69 -1.53
C PHE A 166 5.23 2.18 -1.34
N ILE A 167 6.00 1.40 -2.11
CA ILE A 167 6.23 -0.02 -1.88
C ILE A 167 7.66 -0.17 -1.38
N ALA A 168 7.81 -0.81 -0.23
CA ALA A 168 9.11 -1.13 0.33
C ALA A 168 9.60 -2.46 -0.27
N MET A 169 10.82 -2.45 -0.81
CA MET A 169 11.41 -3.61 -1.47
C MET A 169 12.46 -4.25 -0.56
N PRO A 170 12.12 -5.33 0.17
CA PRO A 170 13.11 -6.07 0.93
C PRO A 170 14.13 -6.75 0.01
N PRO A 171 15.40 -6.90 0.43
CA PRO A 171 16.41 -7.58 -0.36
C PRO A 171 16.12 -9.09 -0.46
N LEU A 172 16.44 -9.67 -1.62
CA LEU A 172 16.34 -11.12 -1.84
C LEU A 172 17.56 -11.88 -1.32
N TYR A 173 18.74 -11.24 -1.28
CA TYR A 173 19.98 -11.87 -0.84
C TYR A 173 20.73 -10.99 0.16
N ARG A 174 21.42 -11.67 1.08
CA ARG A 174 22.50 -11.13 1.90
C ARG A 174 23.79 -11.84 1.50
N VAL A 175 24.83 -11.06 1.25
CA VAL A 175 26.15 -11.54 0.87
C VAL A 175 27.15 -11.07 1.92
N ASP A 176 27.69 -12.00 2.69
CA ASP A 176 28.70 -11.75 3.71
C ASP A 176 30.10 -12.09 3.18
N CYS A 177 31.06 -11.19 3.38
CA CYS A 177 32.47 -11.38 3.06
C CYS A 177 33.34 -10.90 4.23
N GLY A 178 33.66 -11.81 5.16
CA GLY A 178 34.40 -11.48 6.37
C GLY A 178 33.62 -10.53 7.28
N LYS A 179 34.00 -9.25 7.31
CA LYS A 179 33.32 -8.20 8.10
C LYS A 179 32.34 -7.35 7.28
N GLU A 180 32.40 -7.44 5.95
CA GLU A 180 31.50 -6.69 5.08
C GLU A 180 30.22 -7.49 4.81
N VAL A 181 29.07 -6.83 4.99
CA VAL A 181 27.74 -7.39 4.72
C VAL A 181 27.09 -6.48 3.69
N LEU A 182 26.67 -7.05 2.56
CA LEU A 182 25.95 -6.34 1.51
C LEU A 182 24.65 -7.06 1.17
N TYR A 183 23.64 -6.28 0.79
CA TYR A 183 22.32 -6.77 0.44
C TYR A 183 22.05 -6.59 -1.05
N ALA A 184 21.36 -7.55 -1.66
CA ALA A 184 20.99 -7.52 -3.07
C ALA A 184 19.49 -7.73 -3.24
N LEU A 185 18.88 -6.90 -4.10
CA LEU A 185 17.44 -6.98 -4.40
C LEU A 185 17.10 -8.02 -5.45
N ASP A 186 18.06 -8.36 -6.31
CA ASP A 186 17.88 -9.28 -7.42
C ASP A 186 19.14 -10.11 -7.65
N GLU A 187 19.05 -11.12 -8.52
CA GLU A 187 20.18 -11.98 -8.85
C GLU A 187 21.33 -11.23 -9.53
N LEU A 188 21.03 -10.21 -10.33
CA LEU A 188 22.04 -9.43 -11.05
C LEU A 188 22.91 -8.61 -10.08
N GLN A 189 22.29 -7.99 -9.08
CA GLN A 189 22.97 -7.27 -8.01
C GLN A 189 23.80 -8.23 -7.15
N LYS A 190 23.25 -9.39 -6.80
CA LYS A 190 23.97 -10.43 -6.05
C LYS A 190 25.21 -10.89 -6.82
N ASP A 191 25.09 -11.15 -8.12
CA ASP A 191 26.20 -11.56 -8.96
C ASP A 191 27.28 -10.47 -9.09
N LYS A 192 26.88 -9.19 -9.16
CA LYS A 192 27.81 -8.05 -9.13
C LYS A 192 28.57 -8.00 -7.80
N ILE A 193 27.87 -8.03 -6.67
CA ILE A 193 28.46 -8.01 -5.33
C ILE A 193 29.45 -9.17 -5.15
N VAL A 194 29.08 -10.38 -5.61
CA VAL A 194 29.96 -11.55 -5.55
C VAL A 194 31.21 -11.38 -6.43
N LYS A 195 31.08 -10.79 -7.62
CA LYS A 195 32.23 -10.48 -8.49
C LYS A 195 33.15 -9.45 -7.84
N ASP A 196 32.60 -8.40 -7.25
CA ASP A 196 33.36 -7.35 -6.57
C ASP A 196 34.13 -7.91 -5.37
N PHE A 197 33.50 -8.78 -4.57
CA PHE A 197 34.18 -9.48 -3.49
C PHE A 197 35.27 -10.44 -3.95
N LYS A 198 35.09 -11.13 -5.08
CA LYS A 198 36.14 -11.99 -5.66
C LYS A 198 37.35 -11.19 -6.16
N ASN A 199 37.13 -9.95 -6.61
CA ASN A 199 38.19 -9.06 -7.10
C ASN A 199 38.97 -8.39 -5.96
N LYS A 200 38.42 -8.32 -4.74
CA LYS A 200 39.14 -7.80 -3.57
C LYS A 200 40.27 -8.75 -3.15
N LYS A 201 41.42 -8.18 -2.77
CA LYS A 201 42.57 -8.94 -2.28
C LYS A 201 42.24 -9.56 -0.91
N GLY A 202 41.92 -10.84 -0.91
CA GLY A 202 41.68 -11.63 0.29
C GLY A 202 40.76 -12.79 -0.05
N LYS A 203 41.20 -14.04 0.16
CA LYS A 203 40.37 -15.24 -0.05
C LYS A 203 39.36 -15.42 1.10
N ALA A 204 38.63 -14.37 1.44
CA ALA A 204 37.57 -14.46 2.42
C ALA A 204 36.43 -15.32 1.85
N LYS A 205 35.92 -16.24 2.68
CA LYS A 205 34.80 -17.10 2.29
C LYS A 205 33.56 -16.22 2.12
N ILE A 206 32.99 -16.23 0.92
CA ILE A 206 31.73 -15.55 0.63
C ILE A 206 30.59 -16.45 1.09
N ASN A 207 29.72 -15.94 1.96
CA ASN A 207 28.49 -16.61 2.37
C ASN A 207 27.30 -15.89 1.74
N ILE A 208 26.37 -16.64 1.17
CA ILE A 208 25.16 -16.08 0.52
C ILE A 208 23.95 -16.67 1.23
N GLN A 209 23.13 -15.80 1.80
CA GLN A 209 21.83 -16.14 2.38
C GLN A 209 20.74 -15.57 1.48
N ARG A 210 19.74 -16.38 1.13
CA ARG A 210 18.53 -15.94 0.42
C ARG A 210 17.42 -15.75 1.44
N PHE A 211 16.70 -14.64 1.37
CA PHE A 211 15.49 -14.40 2.16
C PHE A 211 14.28 -14.88 1.36
N LYS A 212 13.36 -15.60 2.01
CA LYS A 212 12.07 -15.98 1.39
C LYS A 212 10.93 -15.09 1.84
N GLY A 213 10.98 -14.58 3.07
CA GLY A 213 9.97 -13.69 3.64
C GLY A 213 10.56 -12.80 4.74
N LEU A 214 9.82 -11.76 5.12
CA LEU A 214 10.24 -10.78 6.13
C LEU A 214 10.38 -11.40 7.52
N GLY A 215 9.66 -12.49 7.80
CA GLY A 215 9.75 -13.23 9.05
C GLY A 215 11.09 -13.95 9.28
N GLU A 216 11.89 -14.16 8.22
CA GLU A 216 13.23 -14.76 8.31
C GLU A 216 14.31 -13.72 8.67
N MET A 217 13.97 -12.43 8.64
CA MET A 217 14.87 -11.34 8.97
C MET A 217 14.79 -11.00 10.46
N ASN A 218 15.95 -10.88 11.09
CA ASN A 218 16.03 -10.33 12.44
C ASN A 218 15.71 -8.82 12.41
N PRO A 219 15.20 -8.22 13.50
CA PRO A 219 14.82 -6.81 13.53
C PRO A 219 15.95 -5.84 13.11
N SER A 220 17.21 -6.16 13.40
CA SER A 220 18.35 -5.34 12.97
C SER A 220 18.53 -5.34 11.45
N GLN A 221 18.36 -6.50 10.81
CA GLN A 221 18.43 -6.63 9.35
C GLN A 221 17.26 -5.90 8.69
N LEU A 222 16.06 -6.04 9.24
CA LEU A 222 14.88 -5.33 8.73
C LEU A 222 15.06 -3.81 8.84
N ARG A 223 15.65 -3.33 9.93
CA ARG A 223 16.00 -1.90 10.09
C ARG A 223 16.94 -1.46 8.98
N GLU A 224 18.10 -2.11 8.86
CA GLU A 224 19.16 -1.74 7.92
C GLU A 224 18.72 -1.84 6.46
N THR A 225 17.80 -2.74 6.11
CA THR A 225 17.48 -3.02 4.71
C THR A 225 16.22 -2.32 4.21
N VAL A 226 15.21 -2.18 5.08
CA VAL A 226 13.86 -1.75 4.66
C VAL A 226 13.43 -0.45 5.33
N MET A 227 13.83 -0.23 6.58
CA MET A 227 13.28 0.89 7.37
C MET A 227 14.18 2.11 7.41
N ASP A 228 15.50 1.93 7.41
CA ASP A 228 16.47 3.01 7.49
C ASP A 228 16.43 3.89 6.23
N PRO A 229 16.14 5.20 6.37
CA PRO A 229 16.10 6.14 5.24
C PRO A 229 17.36 6.20 4.38
N GLU A 230 18.54 5.91 4.93
CA GLU A 230 19.82 6.04 4.21
C GLU A 230 20.09 4.87 3.26
N SER A 231 19.66 3.66 3.63
CA SER A 231 20.00 2.42 2.93
C SER A 231 18.82 1.78 2.19
N ARG A 232 17.58 2.05 2.62
CA ARG A 232 16.40 1.40 2.05
C ARG A 232 16.12 1.84 0.62
N GLN A 233 15.37 1.01 -0.09
CA GLN A 233 14.81 1.35 -1.39
C GLN A 233 13.29 1.33 -1.35
N LEU A 234 12.69 2.47 -1.68
CA LEU A 234 11.24 2.65 -1.78
C LEU A 234 10.87 2.94 -3.23
N VAL A 235 9.90 2.19 -3.74
CA VAL A 235 9.29 2.44 -5.05
C VAL A 235 8.07 3.31 -4.83
N ARG A 236 8.10 4.55 -5.32
CA ARG A 236 6.95 5.46 -5.24
C ARG A 236 5.90 5.04 -6.27
N LEU A 237 4.66 4.85 -5.81
CA LEU A 237 3.54 4.66 -6.73
C LEU A 237 3.20 6.00 -7.39
N SER A 238 3.02 5.96 -8.71
CA SER A 238 2.62 7.11 -9.50
C SER A 238 1.62 6.67 -10.57
N ILE A 239 0.79 7.61 -11.01
CA ILE A 239 -0.20 7.37 -12.06
C ILE A 239 0.14 8.31 -13.22
N SER A 240 0.57 7.76 -14.35
CA SER A 240 0.61 8.53 -15.60
C SER A 240 -0.74 8.41 -16.32
N ALA A 241 -1.11 9.46 -17.04
CA ALA A 241 -2.28 9.46 -17.93
C ALA A 241 -2.17 8.41 -19.05
N THR A 242 -0.95 8.00 -19.40
CA THR A 242 -0.67 7.01 -20.45
C THR A 242 -0.78 5.56 -19.99
N ASP A 243 -0.77 5.30 -18.68
CA ASP A 243 -0.44 3.95 -18.18
C ASP A 243 -1.61 2.98 -18.18
N ASN A 244 -2.80 3.37 -18.65
CA ASN A 244 -4.01 2.54 -18.67
C ASN A 244 -4.23 1.77 -17.35
N ALA A 245 -3.80 2.35 -16.22
CA ALA A 245 -3.71 1.66 -14.93
C ALA A 245 -5.08 1.16 -14.47
N ASN A 246 -6.13 1.93 -14.71
CA ASN A 246 -7.51 1.53 -14.42
C ASN A 246 -7.93 0.32 -15.27
N ALA A 247 -7.60 0.29 -16.56
CA ALA A 247 -7.96 -0.84 -17.43
C ALA A 247 -7.23 -2.12 -17.02
N MET A 248 -5.96 -2.01 -16.63
CA MET A 248 -5.19 -3.15 -16.10
C MET A 248 -5.78 -3.65 -14.78
N MET A 249 -6.07 -2.76 -13.82
CA MET A 249 -6.69 -3.14 -12.56
C MET A 249 -8.09 -3.73 -12.77
N ASP A 250 -8.85 -3.24 -13.75
CA ASP A 250 -10.16 -3.78 -14.11
C ASP A 250 -10.07 -5.21 -14.66
N LEU A 251 -9.10 -5.47 -15.54
CA LEU A 251 -8.81 -6.82 -16.03
C LEU A 251 -8.45 -7.77 -14.87
N LEU A 252 -7.57 -7.32 -13.97
CA LEU A 252 -7.02 -8.15 -12.90
C LEU A 252 -8.02 -8.39 -11.77
N LEU A 253 -8.82 -7.40 -11.39
CA LEU A 253 -9.58 -7.42 -10.13
C LEU A 253 -11.09 -7.41 -10.31
N SER A 254 -11.63 -6.98 -11.46
CA SER A 254 -13.07 -6.99 -11.65
C SER A 254 -13.62 -8.40 -11.80
N LYS A 255 -14.74 -8.66 -11.13
CA LYS A 255 -15.51 -9.91 -11.27
C LYS A 255 -16.02 -10.10 -12.70
N LYS A 256 -16.35 -9.01 -13.39
CA LYS A 256 -16.92 -9.03 -14.75
C LYS A 256 -15.90 -9.51 -15.79
N ASN A 257 -14.61 -9.31 -15.54
CA ASN A 257 -13.52 -9.62 -16.46
C ASN A 257 -12.88 -11.00 -16.23
N ALA A 258 -13.55 -11.93 -15.53
CA ALA A 258 -13.01 -13.27 -15.28
C ALA A 258 -12.57 -14.02 -16.56
N PRO A 259 -13.32 -13.99 -17.68
CA PRO A 259 -12.87 -14.64 -18.92
C PRO A 259 -11.60 -14.01 -19.50
N ALA A 260 -11.55 -12.67 -19.57
CA ALA A 260 -10.42 -11.94 -20.10
C ALA A 260 -9.16 -12.12 -19.22
N ARG A 261 -9.33 -12.19 -17.89
CA ARG A 261 -8.24 -12.46 -16.95
C ARG A 261 -7.66 -13.85 -17.17
N LYS A 262 -8.50 -14.86 -17.43
CA LYS A 262 -8.04 -16.21 -17.75
C LYS A 262 -7.18 -16.21 -19.01
N GLU A 263 -7.66 -15.59 -20.09
CA GLU A 263 -6.92 -15.50 -21.35
C GLU A 263 -5.59 -14.74 -21.17
N TRP A 264 -5.60 -13.67 -20.38
CA TRP A 264 -4.38 -12.92 -20.06
C TRP A 264 -3.37 -13.79 -19.30
N LEU A 265 -3.80 -14.56 -18.31
CA LEU A 265 -2.96 -15.50 -17.58
C LEU A 265 -2.39 -16.60 -18.49
N GLU A 266 -3.20 -17.15 -19.39
CA GLU A 266 -2.74 -18.17 -20.35
C GLU A 266 -1.67 -17.61 -21.31
N LYS A 267 -1.83 -16.36 -21.75
CA LYS A 267 -0.86 -15.69 -22.65
C LYS A 267 0.42 -15.25 -21.95
N LYS A 268 0.32 -14.82 -20.69
CA LYS A 268 1.42 -14.16 -19.95
C LYS A 268 2.06 -15.05 -18.89
N GLY A 269 1.51 -16.22 -18.59
CA GLY A 269 1.99 -17.11 -17.52
C GLY A 269 3.44 -17.55 -17.69
N SER A 270 3.93 -17.69 -18.93
CA SER A 270 5.32 -18.05 -19.22
C SER A 270 6.35 -16.97 -18.87
N LEU A 271 5.91 -15.73 -18.61
CA LEU A 271 6.79 -14.64 -18.17
C LEU A 271 7.18 -14.76 -16.69
N VAL A 272 6.45 -15.55 -15.91
CA VAL A 272 6.77 -15.82 -14.52
C VAL A 272 7.86 -16.89 -14.48
N ARG A 273 9.11 -16.48 -14.22
CA ARG A 273 10.15 -17.42 -13.80
C ARG A 273 9.83 -17.84 -12.37
N ILE A 274 9.42 -19.09 -12.19
CA ILE A 274 9.25 -19.75 -10.89
C ILE A 274 10.63 -19.92 -10.23
#